data_AF-A0A930IVE1-F1
#
_entry.id   AF-A0A930IVE1-F1
#
_cell.length_a   1.000
_cell.length_b   1.000
_cell.length_c   1.000
_cell.angle_alpha   90.00
_cell.angle_beta   90.00
_cell.angle_gamma   90.00
#
_symmetry.space_group_name_H-M   'P 1'
#
loop_
_entity.id
_entity.type
_entity.pdbx_description
1 polymer ?
#
loop_
_entity_poly.entity_id
_entity_poly.type
_entity_poly.pdbx_seq_one_letter_code
_entity_poly.pdbx_strand_id
1 'polypeptide(L)'
;MKIPSEFDPIRPFEPEELPAVYDRILADKQFQMVLAYLYPDVPAEAIAKKMHACKTNLEFQKTFCYPFLQRLVTELSLGCSMDAVNIDTRKRYTFVSNHRDIVLDSAFLDKLLMDVGFTTTCEIAIGDNLLSQDWVRDLVRINKSFTVERALHSVEMLRASKRMSEYIHFVIAEKNDNVWIAQRQGRAKNSNDLTQPAILKMMAMGGEGTIIERLKQLHIVPLAISYEYDPCDYLKAREYQLRRDLPYWKKTAEDDLESMLVGIKGYKGHIFYKCAPCIDEWLDTVDEELPKNK
;
A
#
# COMPACT_ATOMS: atom_id res chain seq x y z
N MET A 1 -11.41 -15.81 12.19
CA MET A 1 -12.59 -15.18 11.54
C MET A 1 -12.66 -15.71 10.13
N LYS A 2 -13.85 -15.98 9.57
CA LYS A 2 -13.97 -16.47 8.20
C LYS A 2 -14.23 -15.30 7.26
N ILE A 3 -13.27 -14.99 6.38
CA ILE A 3 -13.44 -13.93 5.38
C ILE A 3 -14.44 -14.40 4.30
N PRO A 4 -15.39 -13.55 3.87
CA PRO A 4 -16.27 -13.85 2.74
C PRO A 4 -15.49 -14.21 1.47
N SER A 5 -15.90 -15.30 0.80
CA SER A 5 -15.20 -15.81 -0.40
C SER A 5 -15.24 -14.85 -1.60
N GLU A 6 -16.16 -13.88 -1.59
CA GLU A 6 -16.21 -12.81 -2.60
C GLU A 6 -14.94 -11.95 -2.62
N PHE A 7 -14.20 -11.90 -1.51
CA PHE A 7 -12.94 -11.16 -1.38
C PHE A 7 -11.70 -11.98 -1.74
N ASP A 8 -11.80 -13.31 -1.90
CA ASP A 8 -10.67 -14.21 -2.22
C ASP A 8 -9.79 -13.73 -3.41
N PRO A 9 -10.35 -13.14 -4.48
CA PRO A 9 -9.54 -12.65 -5.61
C PRO A 9 -8.64 -11.47 -5.28
N ILE A 10 -8.97 -10.68 -4.26
CA ILE A 10 -8.27 -9.42 -3.95
C ILE A 10 -7.54 -9.44 -2.60
N ARG A 11 -8.03 -10.18 -1.59
CA ARG A 11 -7.54 -10.11 -0.22
C ARG A 11 -6.11 -10.65 -0.03
N PRO A 12 -5.42 -10.28 1.06
CA PRO A 12 -4.22 -10.98 1.53
C PRO A 12 -4.47 -12.45 1.80
N PHE A 13 -3.39 -13.25 1.86
CA PHE A 13 -3.48 -14.63 2.34
C PHE A 13 -3.79 -14.67 3.83
N GLU A 14 -4.66 -15.59 4.21
CA GLU A 14 -4.97 -15.92 5.60
C GLU A 14 -3.88 -16.84 6.18
N PRO A 15 -3.71 -16.86 7.52
CA PRO A 15 -2.73 -17.70 8.21
C PRO A 15 -2.65 -19.17 7.75
N GLU A 16 -3.80 -19.77 7.45
CA GLU A 16 -3.91 -21.17 7.04
C GLU A 16 -3.38 -21.42 5.61
N GLU A 17 -3.36 -20.38 4.77
CA GLU A 17 -2.87 -20.44 3.39
C GLU A 17 -1.35 -20.24 3.33
N LEU A 18 -0.75 -19.54 4.30
CA LEU A 18 0.65 -19.14 4.30
C LEU A 18 1.64 -20.29 4.07
N PRO A 19 1.53 -21.46 4.71
CA PRO A 19 2.51 -22.54 4.51
C PRO A 19 2.62 -22.98 3.04
N ALA A 20 1.50 -23.18 2.36
CA ALA A 20 1.47 -23.60 0.97
C ALA A 20 1.98 -22.51 0.02
N VAL A 21 1.73 -21.23 0.36
CA VAL A 21 2.26 -20.09 -0.40
C VAL A 21 3.78 -19.97 -0.21
N TYR A 22 4.29 -20.21 1.01
CA TYR A 22 5.72 -20.23 1.27
C TYR A 22 6.44 -21.32 0.47
N ASP A 23 5.89 -22.53 0.43
CA ASP A 23 6.45 -23.61 -0.39
C ASP A 23 6.52 -23.20 -1.88
N ARG A 24 5.42 -22.61 -2.38
CA ARG A 24 5.33 -22.16 -3.77
C ARG A 24 6.34 -21.07 -4.10
N ILE A 25 6.45 -20.03 -3.27
CA ILE A 25 7.35 -18.90 -3.54
C ILE A 25 8.82 -19.32 -3.37
N LEU A 26 9.15 -20.17 -2.40
CA LEU A 26 10.50 -20.69 -2.18
C LEU A 26 11.00 -21.60 -3.31
N ALA A 27 10.08 -22.22 -4.06
CA ALA A 27 10.41 -23.01 -5.25
C ALA A 27 10.67 -22.15 -6.50
N ASP A 28 10.32 -20.86 -6.49
CA ASP A 28 10.52 -19.96 -7.61
C ASP A 28 12.00 -19.53 -7.74
N LYS A 29 12.57 -19.71 -8.94
CA LYS A 29 14.00 -19.43 -9.19
C LYS A 29 14.33 -17.95 -9.10
N GLN A 30 13.44 -17.06 -9.54
CA GLN A 30 13.68 -15.62 -9.44
C GLN A 30 13.64 -15.17 -7.99
N PHE A 31 12.68 -15.69 -7.22
CA PHE A 31 12.61 -15.40 -5.79
C PHE A 31 13.85 -15.89 -5.02
N GLN A 32 14.36 -17.08 -5.34
CA GLN A 32 15.61 -17.59 -4.78
C GLN A 32 16.80 -16.65 -5.07
N MET A 33 16.90 -16.10 -6.29
CA MET A 33 17.94 -15.12 -6.62
C MET A 33 17.80 -13.83 -5.80
N VAL A 34 16.56 -13.36 -5.57
CA VAL A 34 16.29 -12.19 -4.72
C VAL A 34 16.69 -12.48 -3.27
N LEU A 35 16.35 -13.65 -2.73
CA LEU A 35 16.74 -14.04 -1.38
C LEU A 35 18.26 -14.11 -1.21
N ALA A 36 18.97 -14.72 -2.17
CA ALA A 36 20.43 -14.78 -2.16
C ALA A 36 21.08 -13.39 -2.22
N TYR A 37 20.46 -12.44 -2.90
CA TYR A 37 20.94 -11.06 -2.93
C TYR A 37 20.69 -10.31 -1.60
N LEU A 38 19.51 -10.50 -0.99
CA LEU A 38 19.13 -9.83 0.26
C LEU A 38 19.79 -10.42 1.52
N TYR A 39 20.14 -11.71 1.45
CA TYR A 39 20.70 -12.51 2.53
C TYR A 39 21.85 -13.39 2.03
N PRO A 40 22.96 -12.80 1.53
CA PRO A 40 24.04 -13.54 0.87
C PRO A 40 24.72 -14.58 1.78
N ASP A 41 24.72 -14.33 3.09
CA ASP A 41 25.37 -15.19 4.09
C ASP A 41 24.38 -16.12 4.83
N VAL A 42 23.13 -16.22 4.37
CA VAL A 42 22.10 -17.05 5.02
C VAL A 42 21.70 -18.20 4.09
N PRO A 43 21.84 -19.47 4.51
CA PRO A 43 21.39 -20.62 3.74
C PRO A 43 19.90 -20.54 3.41
N ALA A 44 19.51 -20.94 2.20
CA ALA A 44 18.12 -20.89 1.74
C ALA A 44 17.19 -21.70 2.65
N GLU A 45 17.65 -22.84 3.18
CA GLU A 45 16.91 -23.69 4.11
C GLU A 45 16.63 -22.98 5.44
N ALA A 46 17.56 -22.13 5.89
CA ALA A 46 17.36 -21.33 7.10
C ALA A 46 16.33 -20.23 6.88
N ILE A 47 16.34 -19.59 5.70
CA ILE A 47 15.31 -18.62 5.29
C ILE A 47 13.94 -19.30 5.20
N ALA A 48 13.87 -20.46 4.54
CA ALA A 48 12.65 -21.25 4.42
C ALA A 48 12.07 -21.61 5.80
N LYS A 49 12.90 -22.16 6.69
CA LYS A 49 12.49 -22.48 8.07
C LYS A 49 11.97 -21.24 8.82
N LYS A 50 12.62 -20.09 8.63
CA LYS A 50 12.19 -18.82 9.23
C LYS A 50 10.86 -18.32 8.63
N MET A 51 10.63 -18.48 7.33
CA MET A 51 9.34 -18.19 6.69
C MET A 51 8.24 -19.09 7.25
N HIS A 52 8.42 -20.41 7.30
CA HIS A 52 7.42 -21.34 7.85
C HIS A 52 7.19 -21.18 9.36
N ALA A 53 8.13 -20.57 10.09
CA ALA A 53 7.93 -20.20 11.49
C ALA A 53 6.95 -19.03 11.65
N CYS A 54 6.81 -18.15 10.64
CA CYS A 54 5.81 -17.09 10.64
C CYS A 54 4.42 -17.71 10.39
N LYS A 55 3.54 -17.60 11.37
CA LYS A 55 2.15 -18.10 11.33
C LYS A 55 1.17 -17.03 10.87
N THR A 56 1.58 -15.76 10.86
CA THR A 56 0.74 -14.65 10.41
C THR A 56 1.50 -13.72 9.46
N ASN A 57 0.77 -12.96 8.66
CA ASN A 57 1.31 -11.92 7.79
C ASN A 57 2.08 -10.86 8.59
N LEU A 58 1.59 -10.51 9.78
CA LEU A 58 2.27 -9.56 10.68
C LEU A 58 3.59 -10.13 11.20
N GLU A 59 3.64 -11.41 11.56
CA GLU A 59 4.90 -12.06 11.94
C GLU A 59 5.89 -12.06 10.78
N PHE A 60 5.44 -12.32 9.55
CA PHE A 60 6.28 -12.22 8.35
C PHE A 60 6.83 -10.80 8.19
N GLN A 61 5.97 -9.77 8.29
CA GLN A 61 6.37 -8.37 8.23
C GLN A 61 7.40 -8.00 9.30
N LYS A 62 7.19 -8.39 10.55
CA LYS A 62 8.15 -8.17 11.65
C LYS A 62 9.47 -8.91 11.44
N THR A 63 9.41 -10.10 10.86
CA THR A 63 10.58 -10.99 10.72
C THR A 63 11.47 -10.65 9.54
N PHE A 64 10.90 -10.15 8.45
CA PHE A 64 11.58 -9.90 7.17
C PHE A 64 11.50 -8.44 6.73
N CYS A 65 10.30 -7.85 6.68
CA CYS A 65 10.11 -6.50 6.15
C CYS A 65 10.69 -5.43 7.09
N TYR A 66 10.40 -5.50 8.39
CA TYR A 66 10.85 -4.49 9.35
C TYR A 66 12.38 -4.34 9.42
N PRO A 67 13.18 -5.43 9.57
CA PRO A 67 14.64 -5.32 9.56
C PRO A 67 15.20 -4.82 8.22
N PHE A 68 14.57 -5.21 7.10
CA PHE A 68 14.94 -4.71 5.79
C PHE A 68 14.72 -3.19 5.69
N LEU A 69 13.54 -2.70 6.08
CA LEU A 69 13.23 -1.27 6.07
C LEU A 69 14.12 -0.49 7.04
N GLN A 70 14.45 -1.05 8.19
CA GLN A 70 15.38 -0.43 9.15
C GLN A 70 16.78 -0.25 8.53
N ARG A 71 17.28 -1.24 7.79
CA ARG A 71 18.54 -1.10 7.02
C ARG A 71 18.43 -0.01 5.96
N LEU A 72 17.35 0.03 5.17
CA LEU A 72 17.17 1.08 4.17
C LEU A 72 17.17 2.49 4.77
N VAL A 73 16.50 2.69 5.91
CA VAL A 73 16.53 3.99 6.61
C VAL A 73 17.94 4.35 7.07
N THR A 74 18.70 3.36 7.53
CA THR A 74 20.06 3.58 8.06
C THR A 74 21.08 3.85 6.95
N GLU A 75 20.96 3.17 5.81
CA GLU A 75 21.94 3.21 4.73
C GLU A 75 21.61 4.26 3.66
N LEU A 76 20.33 4.56 3.44
CA LEU A 76 19.84 5.34 2.29
C LEU A 76 19.01 6.57 2.68
N SER A 77 19.00 6.96 3.95
CA SER A 77 18.27 8.15 4.40
C SER A 77 18.98 8.79 5.61
N LEU A 78 18.55 10.00 5.99
CA LEU A 78 18.99 10.69 7.21
C LEU A 78 18.05 10.44 8.39
N GLY A 79 17.18 9.44 8.27
CA GLY A 79 16.11 9.14 9.22
C GLY A 79 14.74 9.07 8.58
N CYS A 80 13.82 8.42 9.30
CA CYS A 80 12.42 8.26 8.93
C CYS A 80 11.59 8.34 10.21
N SER A 81 10.66 9.29 10.28
CA SER A 81 9.85 9.53 11.47
C SER A 81 8.40 9.88 11.14
N MET A 82 7.53 9.69 12.13
CA MET A 82 6.10 9.93 12.03
C MET A 82 5.62 10.84 13.16
N ASP A 83 4.76 11.79 12.83
CA ASP A 83 3.95 12.52 13.79
C ASP A 83 2.52 11.95 13.77
N ALA A 84 2.24 11.17 14.79
CA ALA A 84 1.00 10.42 15.01
C ALA A 84 0.18 11.00 16.18
N VAL A 85 0.40 12.25 16.59
CA VAL A 85 -0.23 12.83 17.79
C VAL A 85 -1.76 12.86 17.72
N ASN A 86 -2.32 12.86 16.51
CA ASN A 86 -3.75 12.98 16.25
C ASN A 86 -4.48 11.63 16.10
N ILE A 87 -3.81 10.50 16.31
CA ILE A 87 -4.39 9.15 16.15
C ILE A 87 -4.19 8.30 17.41
N ASP A 88 -5.14 7.42 17.71
CA ASP A 88 -5.08 6.48 18.83
C ASP A 88 -4.63 5.11 18.31
N THR A 89 -3.49 4.62 18.79
CA THR A 89 -2.87 3.35 18.37
C THR A 89 -3.72 2.11 18.68
N ARG A 90 -4.77 2.26 19.49
CA ARG A 90 -5.74 1.20 19.80
C ARG A 90 -6.89 1.11 18.79
N LYS A 91 -7.09 2.14 17.96
CA LYS A 91 -8.11 2.19 16.91
C LYS A 91 -7.57 1.71 15.55
N ARG A 92 -8.45 1.67 14.54
CA ARG A 92 -8.11 1.33 13.15
C ARG A 92 -8.58 2.40 12.21
N TYR A 93 -7.78 2.63 11.18
CA TYR A 93 -7.93 3.76 10.28
C TYR A 93 -7.71 3.37 8.83
N THR A 94 -8.38 4.09 7.94
CA THR A 94 -8.04 4.14 6.52
C THR A 94 -7.12 5.33 6.28
N PHE A 95 -5.82 5.07 6.14
CA PHE A 95 -4.82 6.09 5.81
C PHE A 95 -4.90 6.43 4.32
N VAL A 96 -5.20 7.69 4.02
CA VAL A 96 -5.25 8.22 2.65
C VAL A 96 -4.10 9.19 2.48
N SER A 97 -3.14 8.86 1.63
CA SER A 97 -1.92 9.68 1.49
C SER A 97 -1.63 10.16 0.08
N ASN A 98 -0.80 11.21 -0.01
CA ASN A 98 -0.05 11.46 -1.23
C ASN A 98 0.90 10.28 -1.50
N HIS A 99 1.44 10.22 -2.72
CA HIS A 99 2.21 9.07 -3.17
C HIS A 99 3.47 9.54 -3.89
N ARG A 100 4.63 9.33 -3.27
CA ARG A 100 5.95 9.80 -3.71
C ARG A 100 6.79 8.65 -4.24
N ASP A 101 6.85 7.54 -3.52
CA ASP A 101 7.56 6.31 -3.89
C ASP A 101 6.58 5.18 -4.17
N ILE A 102 6.83 4.36 -5.21
CA ILE A 102 5.92 3.29 -5.65
C ILE A 102 5.74 2.21 -4.58
N VAL A 103 6.80 1.89 -3.83
CA VAL A 103 6.85 0.74 -2.91
C VAL A 103 7.01 1.21 -1.45
N LEU A 104 7.87 2.18 -1.22
CA LEU A 104 8.31 2.50 0.14
C LEU A 104 7.33 3.36 0.93
N ASP A 105 6.37 4.02 0.27
CA ASP A 105 5.37 4.85 0.96
C ASP A 105 4.55 4.04 1.98
N SER A 106 3.99 2.92 1.55
CA SER A 106 3.22 2.03 2.41
C SER A 106 4.12 1.18 3.32
N ALA A 107 5.29 0.76 2.82
CA ALA A 107 6.21 -0.05 3.60
C ALA A 107 6.77 0.72 4.81
N PHE A 108 7.19 1.98 4.63
CA PHE A 108 7.63 2.82 5.75
C PHE A 108 6.47 3.22 6.66
N LEU A 109 5.24 3.39 6.14
CA LEU A 109 4.08 3.56 7.01
C LEU A 109 3.94 2.36 7.95
N ASP A 110 3.98 1.13 7.44
CA ASP A 110 3.88 -0.08 8.27
C ASP A 110 4.98 -0.14 9.35
N LYS A 111 6.22 0.19 8.98
CA LYS A 111 7.34 0.32 9.94
C LYS A 111 7.00 1.33 11.04
N LEU A 112 6.58 2.53 10.65
CA LEU A 112 6.31 3.62 11.57
C LEU A 112 5.10 3.32 12.48
N LEU A 113 4.06 2.68 11.96
CA LEU A 113 2.92 2.22 12.76
C LEU A 113 3.37 1.23 13.85
N MET A 114 4.27 0.30 13.53
CA MET A 114 4.87 -0.59 14.53
C MET A 114 5.70 0.18 15.56
N ASP A 115 6.50 1.16 15.12
CA ASP A 115 7.35 1.96 16.02
C ASP A 115 6.55 2.80 17.02
N VAL A 116 5.43 3.39 16.58
CA VAL A 116 4.55 4.19 17.46
C VAL A 116 3.60 3.34 18.30
N GLY A 117 3.62 2.01 18.15
CA GLY A 117 2.94 1.07 19.04
C GLY A 117 1.58 0.56 18.56
N PHE A 118 1.26 0.64 17.27
CA PHE A 118 0.12 -0.11 16.74
C PHE A 118 0.35 -1.61 16.87
N THR A 119 -0.72 -2.35 17.18
CA THR A 119 -0.67 -3.83 17.27
C THR A 119 -0.64 -4.51 15.91
N THR A 120 -0.90 -3.78 14.82
CA THR A 120 -0.95 -4.26 13.45
C THR A 120 -0.50 -3.15 12.48
N THR A 121 -0.30 -3.53 11.23
CA THR A 121 0.10 -2.71 10.08
C THR A 121 -1.11 -2.39 9.20
N CYS A 122 -0.89 -1.93 7.96
CA CYS A 122 -1.94 -1.72 6.98
C CYS A 122 -2.15 -2.95 6.10
N GLU A 123 -3.39 -3.12 5.64
CA GLU A 123 -3.66 -3.76 4.37
C GLU A 123 -3.50 -2.73 3.23
N ILE A 124 -2.69 -3.07 2.24
CA ILE A 124 -2.14 -2.11 1.27
C ILE A 124 -2.84 -2.26 -0.07
N ALA A 125 -3.51 -1.22 -0.55
CA ALA A 125 -4.08 -1.20 -1.89
C ALA A 125 -2.97 -1.17 -2.96
N ILE A 126 -2.84 -2.23 -3.76
CA ILE A 126 -1.85 -2.32 -4.83
C ILE A 126 -2.50 -2.60 -6.19
N GLY A 127 -2.05 -1.90 -7.24
CA GLY A 127 -2.55 -2.12 -8.60
C GLY A 127 -2.05 -3.44 -9.20
N ASP A 128 -2.94 -4.17 -9.88
CA ASP A 128 -2.64 -5.40 -10.64
C ASP A 128 -1.51 -5.24 -11.67
N ASN A 129 -1.31 -4.03 -12.20
CA ASN A 129 -0.27 -3.69 -13.16
C ASN A 129 1.16 -3.95 -12.65
N LEU A 130 1.37 -4.04 -11.34
CA LEU A 130 2.67 -4.35 -10.73
C LEU A 130 2.86 -5.84 -10.43
N LEU A 131 1.84 -6.67 -10.67
CA LEU A 131 1.77 -8.07 -10.23
C LEU A 131 1.92 -9.04 -11.41
N SER A 132 2.86 -8.74 -12.32
CA SER A 132 3.05 -9.54 -13.55
C SER A 132 3.67 -10.91 -13.30
N GLN A 133 4.47 -11.06 -12.24
CA GLN A 133 5.09 -12.34 -11.84
C GLN A 133 4.28 -12.99 -10.71
N ASP A 134 4.05 -14.29 -10.80
CA ASP A 134 3.27 -15.04 -9.81
C ASP A 134 3.86 -14.94 -8.40
N TRP A 135 5.18 -15.06 -8.27
CA TRP A 135 5.87 -14.93 -6.98
C TRP A 135 5.73 -13.53 -6.38
N VAL A 136 5.66 -12.48 -7.21
CA VAL A 136 5.44 -11.09 -6.75
C VAL A 136 4.01 -10.94 -6.22
N ARG A 137 3.03 -11.47 -6.97
CA ARG A 137 1.62 -11.49 -6.53
C ARG A 137 1.48 -12.21 -5.20
N ASP A 138 2.18 -13.32 -5.02
CA ASP A 138 2.16 -14.06 -3.76
C ASP A 138 2.82 -13.28 -2.62
N LEU A 139 4.00 -12.69 -2.87
CA LEU A 139 4.75 -11.93 -1.87
C LEU A 139 3.94 -10.73 -1.35
N VAL A 140 3.30 -9.95 -2.23
CA VAL A 140 2.54 -8.78 -1.80
C VAL A 140 1.32 -9.19 -0.96
N ARG A 141 0.67 -10.32 -1.28
CA ARG A 141 -0.46 -10.85 -0.52
C ARG A 141 -0.02 -11.44 0.82
N ILE A 142 1.17 -12.05 0.91
CA ILE A 142 1.81 -12.37 2.20
C ILE A 142 2.02 -11.07 2.99
N ASN A 143 2.46 -10.00 2.33
CA ASN A 143 2.71 -8.69 2.93
C ASN A 143 1.44 -7.81 3.10
N LYS A 144 0.27 -8.44 3.28
CA LYS A 144 -1.03 -7.78 3.55
C LYS A 144 -1.54 -6.86 2.45
N SER A 145 -1.00 -6.92 1.23
CA SER A 145 -1.56 -6.14 0.12
C SER A 145 -2.83 -6.79 -0.43
N PHE A 146 -3.80 -5.96 -0.77
CA PHE A 146 -4.99 -6.35 -1.53
C PHE A 146 -4.99 -5.71 -2.93
N THR A 147 -5.45 -6.49 -3.90
CA THR A 147 -5.34 -6.13 -5.32
C THR A 147 -6.44 -5.19 -5.78
N VAL A 148 -6.05 -4.13 -6.49
CA VAL A 148 -6.92 -3.20 -7.21
C VAL A 148 -6.83 -3.51 -8.70
N GLU A 149 -7.96 -3.93 -9.28
CA GLU A 149 -8.06 -4.27 -10.70
C GLU A 149 -8.23 -3.00 -11.55
N ARG A 150 -7.33 -2.77 -12.52
CA ARG A 150 -7.23 -1.47 -13.22
C ARG A 150 -7.61 -1.48 -14.71
N ALA A 151 -7.79 -2.64 -15.31
CA ALA A 151 -8.00 -2.80 -16.76
C ALA A 151 -9.31 -3.53 -17.10
N LEU A 152 -10.41 -3.11 -16.50
CA LEU A 152 -11.72 -3.73 -16.67
C LEU A 152 -12.66 -2.88 -17.57
N HIS A 153 -13.56 -3.53 -18.31
CA HIS A 153 -14.62 -2.81 -19.03
C HIS A 153 -15.57 -2.13 -18.04
N SER A 154 -16.31 -1.10 -18.47
CA SER A 154 -17.02 -0.15 -17.59
C SER A 154 -17.90 -0.79 -16.51
N VAL A 155 -18.60 -1.88 -16.84
CA VAL A 155 -19.48 -2.61 -15.89
C VAL A 155 -18.67 -3.42 -14.89
N GLU A 156 -17.61 -4.07 -15.35
CA GLU A 156 -16.71 -4.86 -14.51
C GLU A 156 -15.92 -3.95 -13.57
N MET A 157 -15.51 -2.78 -14.04
CA MET A 157 -14.85 -1.76 -13.21
C MET A 157 -15.74 -1.29 -12.06
N LEU A 158 -17.05 -1.11 -12.29
CA LEU A 158 -18.00 -0.74 -11.23
C LEU A 158 -18.12 -1.86 -10.19
N ARG A 159 -18.21 -3.12 -10.63
CA ARG A 159 -18.27 -4.28 -9.73
C ARG A 159 -16.99 -4.43 -8.91
N ALA A 160 -15.83 -4.29 -9.55
CA ALA A 160 -14.54 -4.31 -8.88
C ALA A 160 -14.40 -3.18 -7.86
N SER A 161 -14.82 -1.96 -8.22
CA SER A 161 -14.82 -0.79 -7.31
C SER A 161 -15.75 -1.02 -6.12
N LYS A 162 -16.93 -1.62 -6.35
CA LYS A 162 -17.86 -1.96 -5.28
C LYS A 162 -17.25 -2.98 -4.31
N ARG A 163 -16.71 -4.08 -4.85
CA ARG A 163 -16.03 -5.13 -4.06
C ARG A 163 -14.86 -4.56 -3.26
N MET A 164 -14.05 -3.69 -3.86
CA MET A 164 -12.95 -3.02 -3.17
C MET A 164 -13.44 -2.17 -2.02
N SER A 165 -14.53 -1.41 -2.22
CA SER A 165 -15.13 -0.62 -1.16
C SER A 165 -15.66 -1.49 -0.03
N GLU A 166 -16.45 -2.52 -0.34
CA GLU A 166 -16.96 -3.50 0.63
C GLU A 166 -15.83 -4.17 1.40
N TYR A 167 -14.71 -4.47 0.73
CA TYR A 167 -13.53 -5.03 1.37
C TYR A 167 -12.88 -4.05 2.35
N ILE A 168 -12.69 -2.77 1.99
CA ILE A 168 -12.12 -1.77 2.90
C ILE A 168 -13.01 -1.61 4.14
N HIS A 169 -14.33 -1.55 3.97
CA HIS A 169 -15.29 -1.55 5.08
C HIS A 169 -15.15 -2.79 5.97
N PHE A 170 -15.04 -3.98 5.36
CA PHE A 170 -14.81 -5.24 6.07
C PHE A 170 -13.49 -5.24 6.86
N VAL A 171 -12.41 -4.68 6.31
CA VAL A 171 -11.11 -4.57 6.99
C VAL A 171 -11.22 -3.73 8.27
N ILE A 172 -11.90 -2.59 8.19
CA ILE A 172 -12.07 -1.69 9.34
C ILE A 172 -13.04 -2.27 10.38
N ALA A 173 -14.22 -2.71 9.95
CA ALA A 173 -15.31 -3.12 10.85
C ALA A 173 -15.14 -4.51 11.45
N GLU A 174 -14.68 -5.49 10.65
CA GLU A 174 -14.69 -6.91 11.01
C GLU A 174 -13.28 -7.45 11.26
N LYS A 175 -12.33 -7.18 10.35
CA LYS A 175 -10.92 -7.62 10.57
C LYS A 175 -10.26 -6.83 11.70
N ASN A 176 -10.74 -5.61 11.96
CA ASN A 176 -10.13 -4.66 12.88
C ASN A 176 -8.64 -4.47 12.55
N ASP A 177 -8.36 -4.16 11.28
CA ASP A 177 -7.04 -3.86 10.73
C ASP A 177 -6.99 -2.47 10.09
N ASN A 178 -5.79 -1.92 9.83
CA ASN A 178 -5.69 -0.64 9.12
C ASN A 178 -5.71 -0.84 7.61
N VAL A 179 -6.02 0.23 6.87
CA VAL A 179 -5.89 0.25 5.40
C VAL A 179 -4.99 1.40 4.99
N TRP A 180 -4.16 1.19 3.97
CA TRP A 180 -3.49 2.28 3.27
C TRP A 180 -3.91 2.32 1.81
N ILE A 181 -4.22 3.52 1.33
CA ILE A 181 -4.52 3.78 -0.07
C ILE A 181 -4.00 5.15 -0.51
N ALA A 182 -3.37 5.19 -1.68
CA ALA A 182 -2.95 6.43 -2.31
C ALA A 182 -4.16 7.25 -2.74
N GLN A 183 -4.15 8.56 -2.47
CA GLN A 183 -5.23 9.52 -2.77
C GLN A 183 -5.59 9.65 -4.27
N ARG A 184 -4.77 9.08 -5.16
CA ARG A 184 -4.98 9.00 -6.60
C ARG A 184 -4.20 7.83 -7.19
N GLN A 185 -4.58 7.42 -8.39
CA GLN A 185 -3.85 6.39 -9.12
C GLN A 185 -2.45 6.85 -9.52
N GLY A 186 -1.45 6.12 -9.03
CA GLY A 186 -0.04 6.31 -9.38
C GLY A 186 0.63 7.44 -8.60
N ARG A 187 1.96 7.37 -8.51
CA ARG A 187 2.75 8.38 -7.80
C ARG A 187 2.67 9.75 -8.46
N ALA A 188 2.86 10.79 -7.64
CA ALA A 188 2.94 12.16 -8.07
C ALA A 188 4.16 12.38 -8.98
N LYS A 189 3.91 12.90 -10.18
CA LYS A 189 4.95 13.32 -11.15
C LYS A 189 5.22 14.81 -11.13
N ASN A 190 4.25 15.60 -10.67
CA ASN A 190 4.28 17.06 -10.61
C ASN A 190 3.97 17.61 -9.21
N SER A 191 4.07 16.77 -8.18
CA SER A 191 3.76 17.11 -6.78
C SER A 191 2.36 17.69 -6.51
N ASN A 192 1.42 17.54 -7.44
CA ASN A 192 0.03 17.94 -7.20
C ASN A 192 -0.65 16.92 -6.28
N ASP A 193 -0.75 17.24 -4.99
CA ASP A 193 -1.34 16.35 -4.00
C ASP A 193 -2.84 16.62 -3.78
N LEU A 194 -3.59 16.95 -4.84
CA LEU A 194 -5.05 16.90 -4.78
C LEU A 194 -5.56 15.46 -4.79
N THR A 195 -6.45 15.14 -3.86
CA THR A 195 -7.16 13.85 -3.81
C THR A 195 -8.10 13.73 -5.01
N GLN A 196 -8.09 12.59 -5.67
CA GLN A 196 -8.98 12.34 -6.80
C GLN A 196 -10.39 12.04 -6.30
N PRO A 197 -11.44 12.81 -6.66
CA PRO A 197 -12.79 12.61 -6.10
C PRO A 197 -13.37 11.20 -6.31
N ALA A 198 -12.89 10.49 -7.33
CA ALA A 198 -13.27 9.11 -7.60
C ALA A 198 -12.94 8.15 -6.45
N ILE A 199 -11.88 8.40 -5.67
CA ILE A 199 -11.53 7.53 -4.54
C ILE A 199 -12.57 7.59 -3.42
N LEU A 200 -13.07 8.80 -3.11
CA LEU A 200 -14.10 9.00 -2.09
C LEU A 200 -15.44 8.43 -2.54
N LYS A 201 -15.77 8.60 -3.84
CA LYS A 201 -16.94 7.97 -4.45
C LYS A 201 -16.87 6.45 -4.34
N MET A 202 -15.71 5.87 -4.64
CA MET A 202 -15.47 4.44 -4.52
C MET A 202 -15.64 3.98 -3.07
N MET A 203 -15.00 4.66 -2.11
CA MET A 203 -15.11 4.34 -0.68
C MET A 203 -16.55 4.36 -0.14
N ALA A 204 -17.42 5.21 -0.69
CA ALA A 204 -18.83 5.30 -0.31
C ALA A 204 -19.76 4.31 -1.05
N MET A 205 -19.23 3.43 -1.92
CA MET A 205 -20.02 2.42 -2.63
C MET A 205 -20.44 1.24 -1.73
N GLY A 206 -19.58 0.89 -0.78
CA GLY A 206 -19.82 -0.07 0.30
C GLY A 206 -20.26 0.62 1.58
N GLY A 207 -20.46 -0.18 2.63
CA GLY A 207 -21.01 0.28 3.91
C GLY A 207 -22.51 0.53 3.86
N GLU A 208 -23.07 0.87 5.01
CA GLU A 208 -24.51 1.11 5.18
C GLU A 208 -24.81 2.57 5.51
N GLY A 209 -26.02 3.03 5.22
CA GLY A 209 -26.46 4.40 5.56
C GLY A 209 -26.24 5.45 4.46
N THR A 210 -26.19 6.72 4.86
CA THR A 210 -25.90 7.90 4.01
C THR A 210 -24.43 7.93 3.57
N ILE A 211 -24.07 8.84 2.66
CA ILE A 211 -22.68 9.00 2.21
C ILE A 211 -21.76 9.35 3.39
N ILE A 212 -22.22 10.23 4.29
CA ILE A 212 -21.48 10.64 5.49
C ILE A 212 -21.29 9.43 6.41
N GLU A 213 -22.35 8.68 6.70
CA GLU A 213 -22.28 7.49 7.56
C GLU A 213 -21.30 6.44 7.02
N ARG A 214 -21.32 6.18 5.71
CA ARG A 214 -20.38 5.25 5.06
C ARG A 214 -18.94 5.75 5.14
N LEU A 215 -18.68 7.04 4.96
CA LEU A 215 -17.32 7.57 5.06
C LEU A 215 -16.80 7.55 6.51
N LYS A 216 -17.67 7.79 7.50
CA LYS A 216 -17.33 7.68 8.93
C LYS A 216 -16.98 6.27 9.35
N GLN A 217 -17.62 5.25 8.78
CA GLN A 217 -17.30 3.83 9.04
C GLN A 217 -15.84 3.48 8.67
N LEU A 218 -15.19 4.27 7.82
CA LEU A 218 -13.82 4.02 7.37
C LEU A 218 -12.74 4.67 8.24
N HIS A 219 -13.11 5.56 9.16
CA HIS A 219 -12.19 6.31 10.02
C HIS A 219 -11.00 6.87 9.22
N ILE A 220 -11.30 7.71 8.22
CA ILE A 220 -10.29 8.18 7.27
C ILE A 220 -9.32 9.14 7.97
N VAL A 221 -8.02 8.85 7.84
CA VAL A 221 -6.92 9.70 8.31
C VAL A 221 -6.13 10.20 7.10
N PRO A 222 -6.20 11.50 6.78
CA PRO A 222 -5.31 12.11 5.80
C PRO A 222 -3.86 12.03 6.28
N LEU A 223 -2.99 11.52 5.41
CA LEU A 223 -1.57 11.30 5.70
C LEU A 223 -0.71 12.04 4.66
N ALA A 224 0.16 12.92 5.12
CA ALA A 224 1.16 13.57 4.26
C ALA A 224 2.51 12.86 4.39
N ILE A 225 3.09 12.49 3.25
CA ILE A 225 4.41 11.88 3.13
C ILE A 225 5.35 12.86 2.42
N SER A 226 6.52 13.06 3.04
CA SER A 226 7.60 13.88 2.51
C SER A 226 8.90 13.08 2.49
N TYR A 227 9.61 13.20 1.37
CA TYR A 227 11.00 12.77 1.21
C TYR A 227 11.78 14.02 0.83
N GLU A 228 12.95 14.23 1.44
CA GLU A 228 13.84 15.33 1.10
C GLU A 228 14.38 15.18 -0.33
N TYR A 229 14.75 13.96 -0.70
CA TYR A 229 15.16 13.61 -2.06
C TYR A 229 14.24 12.57 -2.68
N ASP A 230 13.94 12.76 -3.96
CA ASP A 230 13.22 11.81 -4.80
C ASP A 230 14.21 11.12 -5.75
N PRO A 231 14.64 9.88 -5.46
CA PRO A 231 15.55 9.14 -6.32
C PRO A 231 15.12 9.00 -7.78
N CYS A 232 13.83 9.13 -8.04
CA CYS A 232 13.24 8.92 -9.35
C CYS A 232 12.98 10.23 -10.10
N ASP A 233 13.46 11.37 -9.62
CA ASP A 233 13.26 12.68 -10.24
C ASP A 233 13.68 12.69 -11.73
N TYR A 234 14.86 12.16 -12.05
CA TYR A 234 15.39 12.07 -13.41
C TYR A 234 14.57 11.11 -14.28
N LEU A 235 14.03 10.02 -13.70
CA LEU A 235 13.13 9.10 -14.40
C LEU A 235 11.80 9.77 -14.74
N LYS A 236 11.28 10.61 -13.84
CA LYS A 236 10.08 11.42 -14.08
C LYS A 236 10.33 12.42 -15.21
N ALA A 237 11.47 13.11 -15.18
CA ALA A 237 11.86 14.03 -16.25
C ALA A 237 12.01 13.32 -17.60
N ARG A 238 12.67 12.16 -17.63
CA ARG A 238 12.81 11.31 -18.82
C ARG A 238 11.45 10.90 -19.37
N GLU A 239 10.54 10.45 -18.52
CA GLU A 239 9.18 10.08 -18.93
C GLU A 239 8.42 11.27 -19.53
N TYR A 240 8.50 12.45 -18.92
CA TYR A 240 7.87 13.65 -19.48
C TYR A 240 8.44 14.04 -20.84
N GLN A 241 9.76 13.95 -20.99
CA GLN A 241 10.43 14.22 -22.27
C GLN A 241 9.97 13.23 -23.34
N LEU A 242 9.96 11.92 -23.04
CA LEU A 242 9.52 10.89 -23.99
C LEU A 242 8.07 11.09 -24.42
N ARG A 243 7.17 11.41 -23.48
CA ARG A 243 5.76 11.72 -23.78
C ARG A 243 5.58 12.94 -24.68
N ARG A 244 6.46 13.94 -24.56
CA ARG A 244 6.43 15.16 -25.37
C ARG A 244 7.01 14.91 -26.77
N ASP A 245 8.13 14.19 -26.84
CA ASP A 245 8.95 14.08 -28.06
C ASP A 245 8.52 12.91 -28.96
N LEU A 246 7.91 11.86 -28.41
CA LEU A 246 7.51 10.66 -29.15
C LEU A 246 5.97 10.51 -29.16
N PRO A 247 5.31 10.75 -30.32
CA PRO A 247 3.90 10.45 -30.48
C PRO A 247 3.62 8.98 -30.14
N TYR A 248 2.58 8.74 -29.35
CA TYR A 248 2.14 7.41 -28.89
C TYR A 248 3.08 6.68 -27.93
N TRP A 249 4.08 7.35 -27.35
CA TRP A 249 4.88 6.73 -26.30
C TRP A 249 3.99 6.22 -25.16
N LYS A 250 4.23 4.97 -24.75
CA LYS A 250 3.57 4.33 -23.61
C LYS A 250 4.64 3.80 -22.67
N LYS A 251 4.38 3.95 -21.39
CA LYS A 251 5.20 3.39 -20.34
C LYS A 251 5.17 1.86 -20.43
N THR A 252 6.32 1.24 -20.24
CA THR A 252 6.49 -0.22 -20.23
C THR A 252 6.52 -0.78 -18.81
N ALA A 253 6.41 -2.09 -18.66
CA ALA A 253 6.57 -2.76 -17.37
C ALA A 253 8.01 -2.62 -16.84
N GLU A 254 8.98 -2.57 -17.76
CA GLU A 254 10.40 -2.36 -17.46
C GLU A 254 10.64 -0.96 -16.88
N ASP A 255 9.94 0.09 -17.36
CA ASP A 255 10.02 1.43 -16.78
C ASP A 255 9.49 1.48 -15.34
N ASP A 256 8.44 0.70 -15.03
CA ASP A 256 7.93 0.54 -13.67
C ASP A 256 8.95 -0.19 -12.78
N LEU A 257 9.56 -1.26 -13.29
CA LEU A 257 10.60 -2.01 -12.57
C LEU A 257 11.83 -1.14 -12.27
N GLU A 258 12.33 -0.37 -13.25
CA GLU A 258 13.43 0.57 -13.05
C GLU A 258 13.07 1.61 -11.98
N SER A 259 11.86 2.18 -12.07
CA SER A 259 11.38 3.15 -11.07
C SER A 259 11.29 2.57 -9.66
N MET A 260 10.86 1.32 -9.51
CA MET A 260 10.80 0.64 -8.21
C MET A 260 12.21 0.38 -7.66
N LEU A 261 13.12 -0.12 -8.49
CA LEU A 261 14.49 -0.40 -8.08
C LEU A 261 15.25 0.87 -7.66
N VAL A 262 15.13 1.92 -8.47
CA VAL A 262 15.74 3.23 -8.18
C VAL A 262 15.12 3.88 -6.95
N GLY A 263 13.79 3.83 -6.81
CA GLY A 263 13.10 4.29 -5.61
C GLY A 263 13.58 3.60 -4.35
N ILE A 264 13.70 2.27 -4.38
CA ILE A 264 14.17 1.49 -3.22
C ILE A 264 15.63 1.82 -2.87
N LYS A 265 16.52 1.85 -3.86
CA LYS A 265 17.98 1.94 -3.66
C LYS A 265 18.54 3.36 -3.57
N GLY A 266 17.78 4.37 -4.00
CA GLY A 266 18.28 5.74 -4.00
C GLY A 266 18.24 6.39 -2.63
N TYR A 267 19.12 7.38 -2.45
CA TYR A 267 19.20 8.20 -1.24
C TYR A 267 18.00 9.14 -1.13
N LYS A 268 17.44 9.26 0.07
CA LYS A 268 16.14 9.91 0.34
C LYS A 268 16.21 11.12 1.26
N GLY A 269 17.35 11.33 1.93
CA GLY A 269 17.49 12.34 2.97
C GLY A 269 16.52 12.09 4.12
N HIS A 270 15.92 13.13 4.68
CA HIS A 270 14.89 13.00 5.72
C HIS A 270 13.54 12.56 5.14
N ILE A 271 12.93 11.57 5.79
CA ILE A 271 11.60 11.06 5.45
C ILE A 271 10.65 11.37 6.60
N PHE A 272 9.51 11.98 6.31
CA PHE A 272 8.55 12.40 7.33
C PHE A 272 7.11 12.06 6.95
N TYR A 273 6.38 11.50 7.93
CA TYR A 273 4.98 11.15 7.85
C TYR A 273 4.19 12.00 8.84
N LYS A 274 3.15 12.70 8.38
CA LYS A 274 2.28 13.51 9.25
C LYS A 274 0.84 13.06 9.14
N CYS A 275 0.27 12.59 10.25
CA CYS A 275 -1.16 12.31 10.35
C CYS A 275 -1.93 13.59 10.70
N ALA A 276 -2.94 13.89 9.89
CA ALA A 276 -4.01 14.78 10.29
C ALA A 276 -4.95 14.08 11.30
N PRO A 277 -5.83 14.81 12.00
CA PRO A 277 -6.96 14.20 12.69
C PRO A 277 -7.81 13.36 11.76
N CYS A 278 -8.45 12.33 12.33
CA CYS A 278 -9.47 11.57 11.63
C CYS A 278 -10.62 12.52 11.23
N ILE A 279 -11.11 12.38 10.00
CA ILE A 279 -12.09 13.34 9.45
C ILE A 279 -13.52 13.12 9.94
N ASP A 280 -13.77 12.15 10.82
CA ASP A 280 -15.12 11.82 11.30
C ASP A 280 -15.86 13.04 11.87
N GLU A 281 -15.16 13.83 12.71
CA GLU A 281 -15.73 15.04 13.30
C GLU A 281 -15.98 16.12 12.24
N TRP A 282 -15.11 16.21 11.23
CA TRP A 282 -15.31 17.15 10.11
C TRP A 282 -16.51 16.71 9.24
N LEU A 283 -16.69 15.41 9.02
CA LEU A 283 -17.81 14.86 8.26
C LEU A 283 -19.16 15.22 8.89
N ASP A 284 -19.25 15.32 10.21
CA ASP A 284 -20.46 15.76 10.93
C ASP A 284 -20.82 17.24 10.67
N THR A 285 -19.88 18.03 10.14
CA THR A 285 -20.09 19.44 9.80
C THR A 285 -20.43 19.67 8.32
N VAL A 286 -20.37 18.62 7.50
CA VAL A 286 -20.62 18.71 6.07
C VAL A 286 -22.13 18.83 5.83
N ASP A 287 -22.52 19.91 5.16
CA ASP A 287 -23.90 20.12 4.74
C ASP A 287 -24.27 19.15 3.59
N GLU A 288 -25.30 18.33 3.81
CA GLU A 288 -25.77 17.34 2.85
C GLU A 288 -26.35 17.98 1.57
N GLU A 289 -26.73 19.26 1.63
CA GLU A 289 -27.25 20.03 0.49
C GLU A 289 -26.14 20.75 -0.32
N LEU A 290 -24.87 20.55 0.03
CA LEU A 290 -23.74 21.16 -0.68
C LEU A 290 -23.80 20.86 -2.20
N PRO A 291 -23.75 21.89 -3.07
CA PRO A 291 -23.77 21.69 -4.50
C PRO A 291 -22.58 20.83 -4.96
N LYS A 292 -22.85 19.78 -5.74
CA LYS A 292 -21.86 18.79 -6.20
C LYS A 292 -20.67 19.35 -7.01
N ASN A 293 -20.72 20.62 -7.43
CA ASN A 293 -19.82 21.22 -8.43
C ASN A 293 -19.32 22.65 -8.09
N LYS A 294 -19.19 23.02 -6.82
CA LYS A 294 -18.47 24.25 -6.46
C LYS A 294 -17.05 23.97 -6.02
#